data_AF-A0A5J4PJB4-F1
#
_entry.id   AF-A0A5J4PJB4-F1
#
_cell.length_a   1.000
_cell.length_b   1.000
_cell.length_c   1.000
_cell.angle_alpha   90.00
_cell.angle_beta   90.00
_cell.angle_gamma   90.00
#
_symmetry.space_group_name_H-M   'P 1'
#
loop_
_entity.id
_entity.type
_entity.pdbx_description
1 polymer ?
#
loop_
_entity_poly.entity_id
_entity_poly.type
_entity_poly.pdbx_seq_one_letter_code
_entity_poly.pdbx_strand_id
1 'polypeptide(L)'
;KTTELLKAFQGRCIIQTMFLKGIFEGKDVDNTADRYVLPWLETIKAIAPRQVMIYTIDRETPRKGLYKASHEELDRILSLLTQAGIYATASY
;
A
#
# COMPACT_ATOMS: atom_id res chain seq x y z
N LYS A 1 15.73 9.86 2.83
CA LYS A 1 15.65 11.05 1.94
C LYS A 1 14.37 11.07 1.11
N THR A 2 13.93 9.95 0.53
CA THR A 2 12.74 9.86 -0.33
C THR A 2 11.48 10.52 0.26
N THR A 3 11.12 10.19 1.51
CA THR A 3 9.95 10.77 2.18
C THR A 3 10.01 12.30 2.26
N GLU A 4 11.18 12.87 2.58
CA GLU A 4 11.37 14.32 2.64
C GLU A 4 11.24 14.99 1.27
N LEU A 5 11.75 14.33 0.23
CA LEU A 5 11.57 14.80 -1.15
C LEU A 5 10.10 14.75 -1.58
N LEU A 6 9.33 13.75 -1.14
CA LEU A 6 7.90 13.66 -1.43
C LEU A 6 7.10 14.76 -0.70
N LYS A 7 7.46 15.10 0.55
CA LYS A 7 6.87 16.23 1.28
C LYS A 7 7.06 17.56 0.56
N ALA A 8 8.17 17.74 -0.16
CA ALA A 8 8.43 18.95 -0.95
C ALA A 8 7.42 19.18 -2.08
N PHE A 9 6.65 18.16 -2.49
CA PHE A 9 5.55 18.33 -3.44
C PHE A 9 4.31 18.97 -2.82
N GLN A 10 4.26 19.16 -1.49
CA GLN A 10 3.17 19.83 -0.77
C GLN A 10 1.80 19.21 -1.12
N GLY A 11 1.72 17.89 -1.02
CA GLY A 11 0.53 17.11 -1.36
C GLY A 11 0.23 16.97 -2.86
N ARG A 12 0.97 17.62 -3.76
CA ARG A 12 0.81 17.47 -5.23
C ARG A 12 1.45 16.18 -5.78
N CYS A 13 1.22 15.06 -5.11
CA CYS A 13 1.66 13.74 -5.53
C CYS A 13 0.57 12.69 -5.30
N ILE A 14 0.57 11.64 -6.12
CA ILE A 14 -0.22 10.42 -5.89
C ILE A 14 0.78 9.35 -5.43
N ILE A 15 0.43 8.63 -4.37
CA ILE A 15 1.20 7.45 -3.95
C ILE A 15 0.43 6.21 -4.34
N GLN A 16 1.08 5.32 -5.11
CA GLN A 16 0.54 4.01 -5.45
C GLN A 16 1.30 2.95 -4.67
N THR A 17 0.62 2.00 -4.05
CA THR A 17 1.24 0.95 -3.24
C THR A 17 0.60 -0.40 -3.54
N MET A 18 1.43 -1.37 -3.93
CA MET A 18 1.00 -2.73 -4.15
C MET A 18 1.04 -3.53 -2.85
N PHE A 19 -0.06 -4.21 -2.53
CA PHE A 19 -0.15 -5.19 -1.46
C PHE A 19 -0.29 -6.60 -2.04
N LEU A 20 0.48 -7.54 -1.52
CA LEU A 20 0.53 -8.93 -1.99
C LEU A 20 1.03 -9.86 -0.87
N LYS A 21 0.86 -11.16 -1.09
CA LYS A 21 1.30 -12.21 -0.15
C LYS A 21 2.19 -13.21 -0.83
N GLY A 22 2.93 -13.98 -0.05
CA GLY A 22 3.63 -15.18 -0.53
C GLY A 22 5.09 -15.26 -0.15
N ILE A 23 5.80 -16.18 -0.80
CA ILE A 23 7.22 -16.43 -0.58
C ILE A 23 7.99 -16.13 -1.85
N PHE A 24 8.94 -15.21 -1.75
CA PHE A 24 9.84 -14.86 -2.83
C PHE A 24 11.29 -15.06 -2.38
N GLU A 25 12.02 -15.95 -3.06
CA GLU A 25 13.43 -16.22 -2.75
C GLU A 25 13.65 -16.66 -1.29
N GLY A 26 12.72 -17.48 -0.77
CA GLY A 26 12.74 -17.95 0.61
C GLY A 26 12.34 -16.91 1.65
N LYS A 27 11.88 -15.72 1.22
CA LYS A 27 11.43 -14.64 2.11
C LYS A 27 9.93 -14.44 2.02
N ASP A 28 9.31 -14.27 3.17
CA ASP A 28 7.94 -13.80 3.27
C ASP A 28 7.85 -12.36 2.76
N VAL A 29 6.98 -12.15 1.78
CA VAL A 29 6.69 -10.84 1.18
C VAL A 29 5.28 -10.36 1.46
N ASP A 30 4.56 -11.01 2.38
CA ASP A 30 3.28 -10.51 2.87
C ASP A 30 3.46 -9.14 3.53
N ASN A 31 2.96 -8.12 2.85
CA ASN A 31 2.99 -6.74 3.32
C ASN A 31 1.62 -6.22 3.79
N THR A 32 0.64 -7.11 3.97
CA THR A 32 -0.74 -6.78 4.41
C THR A 32 -0.89 -6.69 5.93
N ALA A 33 0.08 -7.25 6.67
CA ALA A 33 0.09 -7.26 8.12
C ALA A 33 0.40 -5.88 8.73
N ASP A 34 -0.11 -5.62 9.94
CA ASP A 34 0.01 -4.33 10.64
C ASP A 34 1.44 -3.86 10.86
N ARG A 35 2.39 -4.80 11.02
CA ARG A 35 3.83 -4.49 11.11
C ARG A 35 4.37 -3.72 9.90
N TYR A 36 3.70 -3.82 8.74
CA TYR A 36 4.02 -3.08 7.53
C TYR A 36 3.02 -1.96 7.26
N VAL A 37 1.73 -2.21 7.43
CA VAL A 37 0.67 -1.26 7.12
C VAL A 37 0.70 -0.03 8.03
N LEU A 38 0.87 -0.20 9.35
CA LEU A 38 0.81 0.94 10.28
C LEU A 38 1.98 1.90 10.11
N PRO A 39 3.26 1.46 10.02
CA PRO A 39 4.36 2.38 9.73
C PRO A 39 4.26 3.05 8.36
N TRP A 40 3.73 2.33 7.36
CA TRP A 40 3.44 2.89 6.05
C TRP A 40 2.38 3.99 6.13
N LEU A 41 1.27 3.77 6.85
CA LEU A 41 0.21 4.75 7.04
C LEU A 41 0.74 6.04 7.70
N GLU A 42 1.59 5.93 8.71
CA GLU A 42 2.23 7.10 9.33
C GLU A 42 3.11 7.88 8.34
N THR A 43 3.79 7.16 7.44
CA THR A 43 4.56 7.78 6.36
C THR A 43 3.65 8.51 5.38
N ILE A 44 2.51 7.92 5.00
CA ILE A 44 1.51 8.56 4.13
C ILE A 44 0.96 9.82 4.79
N LYS A 45 0.56 9.76 6.07
CA LYS A 45 0.10 10.93 6.83
C LYS A 45 1.13 12.05 6.83
N ALA A 46 2.41 11.71 7.01
CA ALA A 46 3.49 12.69 7.01
C ALA A 46 3.75 13.32 5.62
N ILE A 47 3.50 12.59 4.53
CA ILE A 47 3.61 13.12 3.15
C ILE A 47 2.39 13.95 2.77
N ALA A 48 1.21 13.60 3.30
CA ALA A 48 -0.08 14.20 2.98
C ALA A 48 -0.35 14.29 1.45
N PRO A 49 -0.28 13.17 0.70
CA PRO A 49 -0.52 13.18 -0.74
C PRO A 49 -1.99 13.52 -1.05
N ARG A 50 -2.25 14.08 -2.24
CA ARG A 50 -3.64 14.34 -2.69
C ARG A 50 -4.45 13.07 -2.91
N GLN A 51 -3.79 11.93 -3.11
CA GLN A 51 -4.43 10.63 -3.29
C GLN A 51 -3.48 9.49 -2.97
N VAL A 52 -4.03 8.41 -2.42
CA VAL A 52 -3.38 7.09 -2.35
C VAL A 52 -4.15 6.08 -3.19
N MET A 53 -3.45 5.29 -3.97
CA MET A 53 -4.03 4.13 -4.67
C MET A 53 -3.38 2.86 -4.16
N ILE A 54 -4.17 1.99 -3.56
CA ILE A 54 -3.73 0.65 -3.16
C ILE A 54 -4.20 -0.36 -4.20
N TYR A 55 -3.38 -1.36 -4.49
CA TYR A 55 -3.74 -2.37 -5.47
C TYR A 55 -3.05 -3.70 -5.17
N THR A 56 -3.55 -4.79 -5.73
CA THR A 56 -2.87 -6.08 -5.71
C THR A 56 -2.53 -6.56 -7.12
N ILE A 57 -1.83 -7.69 -7.22
CA ILE A 57 -1.53 -8.32 -8.51
C ILE A 57 -2.83 -8.82 -9.15
N ASP A 58 -3.02 -8.63 -10.44
CA ASP A 58 -4.27 -9.03 -11.09
C ASP A 58 -4.27 -10.50 -11.55
N ARG A 59 -3.12 -10.98 -12.00
CA ARG A 59 -2.91 -12.34 -12.49
C ARG A 59 -1.83 -13.05 -11.70
N GLU A 60 -1.88 -14.38 -11.68
CA GLU A 60 -0.73 -15.17 -11.26
C GLU A 60 0.49 -14.69 -12.05
N THR A 61 1.54 -14.28 -11.34
CA THR A 61 2.79 -13.89 -12.00
C THR A 61 3.46 -15.14 -12.56
N PRO A 62 4.27 -15.04 -13.65
CA PRO A 62 5.00 -16.20 -14.18
C PRO A 62 5.83 -16.92 -13.11
N ARG A 63 6.24 -16.17 -12.09
CA ARG A 63 6.87 -16.69 -10.89
C ARG A 63 5.81 -17.16 -9.89
N LYS A 64 5.79 -18.46 -9.63
CA LYS A 64 4.90 -19.07 -8.63
C LYS A 64 5.27 -18.61 -7.21
N GLY A 65 4.30 -18.65 -6.30
CA GLY A 65 4.50 -18.34 -4.88
C GLY A 65 4.16 -16.91 -4.47
N LEU A 66 3.62 -16.09 -5.38
CA LEU A 66 3.04 -14.78 -5.09
C LEU A 66 1.53 -14.82 -5.27
N TYR A 67 0.80 -14.23 -4.33
CA TYR A 67 -0.65 -14.28 -4.23
C TYR A 67 -1.24 -12.88 -4.06
N LYS A 68 -2.47 -12.71 -4.54
CA LYS A 68 -3.26 -11.51 -4.29
C LYS A 68 -3.42 -11.28 -2.79
N ALA A 69 -3.37 -10.01 -2.38
CA ALA A 69 -4.03 -9.59 -1.15
C ALA A 69 -5.54 -9.84 -1.33
N SER A 70 -6.21 -10.30 -0.28
CA SER A 70 -7.66 -10.52 -0.33
C SER A 70 -8.39 -9.18 -0.43
N HIS A 71 -9.67 -9.25 -0.81
CA HIS A 71 -10.51 -8.05 -0.84
C HIS A 71 -10.63 -7.45 0.55
N GLU A 72 -10.81 -8.28 1.58
CA GLU A 72 -10.92 -7.87 2.98
C GLU A 72 -9.64 -7.21 3.49
N GLU A 73 -8.47 -7.71 3.07
CA GLU A 73 -7.17 -7.11 3.42
C GLU A 73 -7.03 -5.71 2.80
N LEU A 74 -7.35 -5.55 1.51
CA LEU A 74 -7.32 -4.25 0.84
C LEU A 74 -8.38 -3.29 1.39
N ASP A 75 -9.59 -3.75 1.67
CA ASP A 75 -10.68 -2.96 2.23
C ASP A 75 -10.32 -2.43 3.62
N ARG A 76 -9.68 -3.26 4.44
CA ARG A 76 -9.17 -2.85 5.75
C ARG A 76 -8.15 -1.72 5.61
N ILE A 77 -7.20 -1.84 4.69
CA ILE A 77 -6.17 -0.81 4.45
C ILE A 77 -6.81 0.48 3.90
N LEU A 78 -7.76 0.35 2.96
CA LEU A 78 -8.54 1.47 2.44
C LEU A 78 -9.31 2.19 3.56
N SER A 79 -9.91 1.44 4.47
CA SER A 79 -10.60 1.97 5.64
C SER A 79 -9.66 2.75 6.56
N LEU A 80 -8.44 2.27 6.79
CA LEU A 80 -7.46 2.99 7.60
C LEU A 80 -7.05 4.34 6.98
N LEU A 81 -6.87 4.39 5.66
CA LEU A 81 -6.56 5.63 4.94
C LEU A 81 -7.72 6.63 5.02
N THR A 82 -8.93 6.17 4.73
CA THR A 82 -10.13 7.02 4.72
C THR A 82 -10.47 7.55 6.10
N GLN A 83 -10.34 6.73 7.15
CA GLN A 83 -10.49 7.17 8.55
C GLN A 83 -9.43 8.18 8.97
N ALA A 84 -8.23 8.14 8.38
CA ALA A 84 -7.18 9.13 8.57
C ALA A 84 -7.38 10.41 7.73
N GLY A 85 -8.52 10.55 7.03
CA GLY A 85 -8.82 11.71 6.19
C GLY A 85 -8.07 11.75 4.85
N ILE A 86 -7.48 10.64 4.43
CA ILE A 86 -6.74 10.53 3.16
C ILE A 86 -7.68 10.04 2.07
N TYR A 87 -7.76 10.78 0.97
CA TYR A 87 -8.48 10.30 -0.22
C TYR A 87 -7.76 9.10 -0.82
N ALA A 88 -8.46 7.95 -0.89
CA ALA A 88 -7.87 6.70 -1.32
C ALA A 88 -8.81 5.86 -2.18
N THR A 89 -8.23 5.03 -3.05
CA THR A 89 -8.91 4.11 -3.96
C THR A 89 -8.24 2.74 -3.96
N ALA A 90 -9.01 1.67 -4.12
CA ALA A 90 -8.49 0.30 -4.20
C ALA A 90 -8.73 -0.32 -5.59
N SER A 91 -7.79 -1.17 -6.03
CA SER A 91 -7.93 -2.04 -7.21
C SER A 91 -7.61 -3.49 -6.83
N TYR A 92 -8.54 -4.39 -7.09
CA TYR A 92 -8.50 -5.80 -6.68
C TYR A 92 -8.01 -6.74 -7.79
#